data_AF-U9SK36-F1
#
_entry.id   AF-U9SK36-F1
#
_cell.length_a   1.000
_cell.length_b   1.000
_cell.length_c   1.000
_cell.angle_alpha   90.00
_cell.angle_beta   90.00
_cell.angle_gamma   90.00
#
_symmetry.space_group_name_H-M   'P 1'
#
loop_
_entity.id
_entity.type
_entity.pdbx_description
1 polymer ?
#
loop_
_entity_poly.entity_id
_entity_poly.type
_entity_poly.pdbx_seq_one_letter_code
_entity_poly.pdbx_strand_id
1 'polypeptide(L)'
;MDITDLSILGGGILMILAPLAIFLSRKIASLRDPVKVWHALNKPIIRKFRPFIYSYLLSFANPFSSCIHMRITTLDKGFCSGVLKEQKRIHNPFNSIHAAALCTFAETIGGLAVFSKLTDKDRAIVTRINMEYFKKARGLITATSQFNLGEISGQTEKECEVILKNEALDTVAKATVFWSINSKIKINILGTREEKLSSIFLFYCEFLI
;
A
#
# COMPACT_ATOMS: atom_id res chain seq x y z
N MET A 1 32.27 13.00 -30.35
CA MET A 1 31.87 12.19 -29.17
C MET A 1 31.09 11.02 -29.74
N ASP A 2 31.72 9.86 -29.82
CA ASP A 2 31.22 8.72 -30.58
C ASP A 2 30.02 8.05 -29.89
N ILE A 3 29.12 7.50 -30.70
CA ILE A 3 27.87 6.85 -30.25
C ILE A 3 28.17 5.65 -29.33
N THR A 4 29.35 5.04 -29.49
CA THR A 4 29.86 3.94 -28.65
C THR A 4 30.25 4.40 -27.24
N ASP A 5 30.79 5.61 -27.08
CA ASP A 5 31.14 6.13 -25.75
C ASP A 5 29.88 6.49 -24.96
N LEU A 6 28.84 7.00 -25.63
CA LEU A 6 27.55 7.31 -25.02
C LEU A 6 26.79 6.05 -24.55
N SER A 7 26.91 4.93 -25.27
CA SER A 7 26.27 3.66 -24.89
C SER A 7 27.01 2.95 -23.74
N ILE A 8 28.35 3.03 -23.70
CA ILE A 8 29.17 2.49 -22.60
C ILE A 8 28.95 3.32 -21.33
N LEU A 9 28.92 4.66 -21.44
CA LEU A 9 28.62 5.55 -20.31
C LEU A 9 27.19 5.33 -19.80
N GLY A 10 26.22 5.18 -20.71
CA GLY A 10 24.83 4.87 -20.37
C GLY A 10 24.65 3.50 -19.70
N GLY A 11 25.37 2.48 -20.17
CA GLY A 11 25.38 1.15 -19.57
C GLY A 11 26.00 1.14 -18.17
N GLY A 12 27.12 1.83 -17.97
CA GLY A 12 27.76 1.97 -16.65
C GLY A 12 26.89 2.70 -15.63
N ILE A 13 26.20 3.76 -16.06
CA ILE A 13 25.25 4.50 -15.22
C ILE A 13 24.05 3.61 -14.82
N LEU A 14 23.49 2.84 -15.75
CA LEU A 14 22.36 1.93 -15.47
C LEU A 14 22.75 0.81 -14.49
N MET A 15 23.97 0.28 -14.61
CA MET A 15 24.53 -0.76 -13.72
C MET A 15 24.74 -0.28 -12.28
N ILE A 16 24.91 1.04 -12.05
CA ILE A 16 25.04 1.61 -10.70
C ILE A 16 23.69 2.09 -10.16
N LEU A 17 22.88 2.74 -11.01
CA LEU A 17 21.59 3.29 -10.61
C LEU A 17 20.54 2.22 -10.31
N ALA A 18 20.51 1.11 -11.06
CA ALA A 18 19.51 0.06 -10.83
C ALA A 18 19.71 -0.67 -9.49
N PRO A 19 20.91 -1.15 -9.11
CA PRO A 19 21.14 -1.74 -7.79
C PRO A 19 20.96 -0.74 -6.66
N LEU A 20 21.38 0.51 -6.85
CA LEU A 20 21.20 1.57 -5.86
C LEU A 20 19.70 1.87 -5.66
N ALA A 21 18.92 1.95 -6.74
CA ALA A 21 17.48 2.13 -6.68
C ALA A 21 16.79 0.94 -6.01
N ILE A 22 17.23 -0.30 -6.28
CA ILE A 22 16.73 -1.52 -5.62
C ILE A 22 17.12 -1.56 -4.14
N PHE A 23 18.33 -1.11 -3.79
CA PHE A 23 18.78 -1.04 -2.40
C PHE A 23 18.00 0.02 -1.61
N LEU A 24 17.83 1.21 -2.19
CA LEU A 24 17.00 2.26 -1.62
C LEU A 24 15.54 1.82 -1.53
N SER A 25 14.99 1.17 -2.55
CA SER A 25 13.61 0.66 -2.49
C SER A 25 13.45 -0.38 -1.38
N ARG A 26 14.40 -1.30 -1.21
CA ARG A 26 14.41 -2.27 -0.11
C ARG A 26 14.54 -1.61 1.26
N LYS A 27 15.41 -0.60 1.41
CA LYS A 27 15.58 0.14 2.66
C LYS A 27 14.33 0.97 2.98
N ILE A 28 13.70 1.56 1.98
CA ILE A 28 12.44 2.31 2.13
C ILE A 28 11.27 1.37 2.44
N ALA A 29 11.20 0.20 1.78
CA ALA A 29 10.22 -0.84 2.09
C ALA A 29 10.41 -1.44 3.49
N SER A 30 11.63 -1.38 4.04
CA SER A 30 11.90 -1.76 5.44
C SER A 30 11.42 -0.72 6.46
N LEU A 31 11.06 0.50 6.03
CA LEU A 31 10.40 1.46 6.91
C LEU A 31 8.98 0.95 7.14
N ARG A 32 8.74 0.43 8.34
CA ARG A 32 7.45 -0.15 8.77
C ARG A 32 6.28 0.82 8.70
N ASP A 33 6.56 2.12 8.70
CA ASP A 33 5.56 3.19 8.72
C ASP A 33 5.31 3.74 7.30
N PRO A 34 4.14 3.42 6.70
CA PRO A 34 3.83 3.82 5.33
C PRO A 34 3.70 5.34 5.16
N VAL A 35 3.37 6.07 6.23
CA VAL A 35 3.22 7.53 6.25
C VAL A 35 4.59 8.22 6.24
N LYS A 36 5.56 7.71 7.02
CA LYS A 36 6.94 8.21 6.97
C LYS A 36 7.55 8.09 5.58
N VAL A 37 7.32 6.96 4.91
CA VAL A 37 7.77 6.76 3.52
C VAL A 37 7.13 7.80 2.59
N TRP A 38 5.82 8.00 2.70
CA TRP A 38 5.10 8.96 1.88
C TRP A 38 5.58 10.41 2.08
N HIS A 39 5.82 10.83 3.33
CA HIS A 39 6.36 12.16 3.61
C HIS A 39 7.81 12.33 3.19
N ALA A 40 8.64 11.28 3.28
CA ALA A 40 10.02 11.32 2.79
C ALA A 40 10.09 11.60 1.27
N LEU A 41 9.07 11.18 0.51
CA LEU A 41 8.93 11.44 -0.92
C LEU A 41 8.41 12.86 -1.25
N ASN A 42 8.11 13.70 -0.25
CA ASN A 42 7.56 15.04 -0.45
C ASN A 42 8.61 16.13 -0.77
N LYS A 43 9.84 15.77 -1.11
CA LYS A 43 10.89 16.73 -1.50
C LYS A 43 10.49 17.49 -2.78
N PRO A 44 10.84 18.78 -2.94
CA PRO A 44 10.32 19.64 -4.01
C PRO A 44 10.53 19.08 -5.42
N ILE A 45 11.65 18.42 -5.67
CA ILE A 45 11.99 17.80 -6.97
C ILE A 45 11.17 16.52 -7.23
N ILE A 46 10.84 15.77 -6.17
CA ILE A 46 10.26 14.42 -6.25
C ILE A 46 8.73 14.44 -6.07
N ARG A 47 8.17 15.54 -5.53
CA ARG A 47 6.76 15.68 -5.18
C ARG A 47 5.81 15.31 -6.33
N LYS A 48 6.11 15.69 -7.57
CA LYS A 48 5.27 15.40 -8.75
C LYS A 48 5.25 13.90 -9.11
N PHE A 49 6.33 13.19 -8.80
CA PHE A 49 6.47 11.74 -9.06
C PHE A 49 6.18 10.87 -7.84
N ARG A 50 5.89 11.48 -6.67
CA ARG A 50 5.63 10.76 -5.41
C ARG A 50 4.57 9.65 -5.57
N PRO A 51 3.39 9.87 -6.15
CA PRO A 51 2.40 8.80 -6.36
C PRO A 51 2.97 7.62 -7.15
N PHE A 52 3.75 7.90 -8.19
CA PHE A 52 4.34 6.88 -9.05
C PHE A 52 5.39 6.05 -8.30
N ILE A 53 6.33 6.73 -7.63
CA ILE A 53 7.39 6.08 -6.86
C ILE A 53 6.80 5.23 -5.74
N TYR A 54 5.84 5.78 -4.98
CA TYR A 54 5.21 5.04 -3.90
C TYR A 54 4.47 3.80 -4.39
N SER A 55 3.73 3.91 -5.49
CA SER A 55 2.99 2.78 -6.06
C SER A 55 3.92 1.70 -6.59
N TYR A 56 5.09 2.08 -7.12
CA TYR A 56 6.13 1.14 -7.52
C TYR A 56 6.74 0.41 -6.31
N LEU A 57 7.06 1.13 -5.24
CA LEU A 57 7.53 0.54 -3.98
C LEU A 57 6.51 -0.44 -3.39
N LEU A 58 5.24 -0.05 -3.39
CA LEU A 58 4.14 -0.89 -2.93
C LEU A 58 3.99 -2.15 -3.79
N SER A 59 4.14 -2.04 -5.11
CA SER A 59 4.08 -3.18 -6.03
C SER A 59 5.22 -4.18 -5.80
N PHE A 60 6.40 -3.71 -5.37
CA PHE A 60 7.51 -4.58 -5.01
C PHE A 60 7.28 -5.28 -3.67
N ALA A 61 6.65 -4.59 -2.72
CA ALA A 61 6.29 -5.17 -1.43
C ALA A 61 5.14 -6.18 -1.58
N ASN A 62 4.09 -5.84 -2.33
CA ASN A 62 2.95 -6.71 -2.62
C ASN A 62 2.87 -7.03 -4.11
N PRO A 63 3.48 -8.14 -4.57
CA PRO A 63 3.47 -8.52 -5.98
C PRO A 63 2.05 -8.67 -6.54
N PHE A 64 1.07 -9.11 -5.75
CA PHE A 64 -0.31 -9.28 -6.23
C PHE A 64 -0.97 -7.93 -6.55
N SER A 65 -0.71 -6.91 -5.74
CA SER A 65 -1.19 -5.54 -6.02
C SER A 65 -0.62 -4.95 -7.32
N SER A 66 0.53 -5.44 -7.77
CA SER A 66 1.12 -5.03 -9.05
C SER A 66 0.26 -5.44 -10.26
N CYS A 67 -0.56 -6.50 -10.12
CA CYS A 67 -1.45 -7.00 -11.16
C CYS A 67 -2.60 -6.05 -11.49
N ILE A 68 -2.92 -5.08 -10.63
CA ILE A 68 -4.03 -4.14 -10.85
C ILE A 68 -3.57 -2.73 -11.28
N HIS A 69 -2.27 -2.40 -11.25
CA HIS A 69 -1.71 -1.05 -11.56
C HIS A 69 -2.52 0.10 -10.94
N MET A 70 -2.79 0.02 -9.64
CA MET A 70 -3.33 1.14 -8.89
C MET A 70 -2.24 2.18 -8.57
N ARG A 71 -2.67 3.39 -8.18
CA ARG A 71 -1.79 4.46 -7.72
C ARG A 71 -2.32 5.10 -6.44
N ILE A 72 -1.44 5.26 -5.45
CA ILE A 72 -1.78 5.98 -4.21
C ILE A 72 -1.70 7.49 -4.47
N THR A 73 -2.78 8.21 -4.25
CA THR A 73 -2.87 9.67 -4.48
C THR A 73 -2.59 10.45 -3.21
N THR A 74 -3.12 9.98 -2.08
CA THR A 74 -2.96 10.61 -0.77
C THR A 74 -2.82 9.53 0.30
N LEU A 75 -1.88 9.76 1.22
CA LEU A 75 -1.72 8.94 2.42
C LEU A 75 -1.41 9.87 3.60
N ASP A 76 -2.18 9.72 4.66
CA ASP A 76 -2.03 10.42 5.93
C ASP A 76 -2.43 9.49 7.08
N LYS A 77 -2.26 9.91 8.34
CA LYS A 77 -2.58 9.11 9.52
C LYS A 77 -4.08 8.79 9.59
N GLY A 78 -4.42 7.54 9.30
CA GLY A 78 -5.77 6.99 9.28
C GLY A 78 -6.52 7.32 8.01
N PHE A 79 -5.84 7.76 6.96
CA PHE A 79 -6.50 8.12 5.72
C PHE A 79 -5.66 7.68 4.52
N CYS A 80 -6.29 7.00 3.59
CA CYS A 80 -5.68 6.67 2.32
C CYS A 80 -6.67 6.89 1.18
N SER A 81 -6.16 7.42 0.07
CA SER A 81 -6.88 7.49 -1.19
C SER A 81 -5.96 7.06 -2.33
N GLY A 82 -6.55 6.42 -3.32
CA GLY A 82 -5.86 5.98 -4.52
C GLY A 82 -6.80 5.89 -5.70
N VAL A 83 -6.21 5.64 -6.85
CA VAL A 83 -6.93 5.46 -8.12
C VAL A 83 -6.52 4.16 -8.80
N LEU A 84 -7.48 3.50 -9.43
CA LEU A 84 -7.32 2.31 -10.24
C LEU A 84 -7.80 2.64 -11.66
N LYS A 85 -6.91 2.53 -12.64
CA LYS A 85 -7.27 2.74 -14.05
C LYS A 85 -7.70 1.42 -14.67
N GLU A 86 -8.86 1.41 -15.33
CA GLU A 86 -9.34 0.28 -16.13
C GLU A 86 -8.34 -0.10 -17.23
N GLN A 87 -8.12 -1.40 -17.38
CA GLN A 87 -7.19 -2.00 -18.34
C GLN A 87 -7.68 -3.38 -18.75
N LYS A 88 -7.45 -3.75 -20.02
CA LYS A 88 -7.91 -5.04 -20.57
C LYS A 88 -7.55 -6.26 -19.72
N ARG A 89 -6.36 -6.28 -19.10
CA ARG A 89 -5.88 -7.42 -18.30
C ARG A 89 -6.67 -7.67 -17.00
N ILE A 90 -7.40 -6.67 -16.51
CA ILE A 90 -8.24 -6.76 -15.32
C ILE A 90 -9.74 -6.72 -15.65
N HIS A 91 -10.11 -6.95 -16.90
CA HIS A 91 -11.52 -7.00 -17.29
C HIS A 91 -12.16 -8.32 -16.87
N ASN A 92 -13.43 -8.25 -16.51
CA ASN A 92 -14.32 -9.40 -16.50
C ASN A 92 -14.94 -9.66 -17.89
N PRO A 93 -15.65 -10.78 -18.08
CA PRO A 93 -16.37 -11.08 -19.33
C PRO A 93 -17.43 -10.05 -19.74
N PHE A 94 -17.80 -9.11 -18.85
CA PHE A 94 -18.81 -8.08 -19.09
C PHE A 94 -18.23 -6.71 -19.44
N ASN A 95 -16.95 -6.67 -19.85
CA ASN A 95 -16.21 -5.45 -20.22
C ASN A 95 -16.31 -4.36 -19.14
N SER A 96 -15.90 -4.74 -17.94
CA SER A 96 -15.75 -3.87 -16.77
C SER A 96 -14.65 -4.42 -15.87
N ILE A 97 -14.17 -3.63 -14.92
CA ILE A 97 -13.12 -4.07 -13.99
C ILE A 97 -13.61 -5.29 -13.20
N HIS A 98 -12.75 -6.29 -13.09
CA HIS A 98 -13.02 -7.54 -12.38
C HIS A 98 -13.26 -7.31 -10.89
N ALA A 99 -14.23 -8.02 -10.32
CA ALA A 99 -14.61 -7.93 -8.92
C ALA A 99 -13.40 -8.14 -7.99
N ALA A 100 -12.59 -9.18 -8.24
CA ALA A 100 -11.36 -9.42 -7.49
C ALA A 100 -10.35 -8.25 -7.57
N ALA A 101 -10.23 -7.57 -8.71
CA ALA A 101 -9.34 -6.42 -8.83
C ALA A 101 -9.82 -5.23 -7.99
N LEU A 102 -11.14 -5.00 -7.93
CA LEU A 102 -11.74 -4.00 -7.05
C LEU A 102 -11.57 -4.37 -5.57
N CYS A 103 -11.68 -5.65 -5.24
CA CYS A 103 -11.47 -6.16 -3.88
C CYS A 103 -10.02 -5.91 -3.42
N THR A 104 -9.02 -6.31 -4.19
CA THR A 104 -7.60 -6.06 -3.89
C THR A 104 -7.28 -4.58 -3.80
N PHE A 105 -7.89 -3.77 -4.68
CA PHE A 105 -7.75 -2.32 -4.61
C PHE A 105 -8.30 -1.77 -3.30
N ALA A 106 -9.51 -2.18 -2.91
CA ALA A 106 -10.13 -1.77 -1.67
C ALA A 106 -9.32 -2.22 -0.45
N GLU A 107 -8.94 -3.49 -0.40
CA GLU A 107 -8.09 -4.08 0.64
C GLU A 107 -6.80 -3.28 0.84
N THR A 108 -6.11 -2.95 -0.26
CA THR A 108 -4.84 -2.23 -0.15
C THR A 108 -5.04 -0.81 0.40
N ILE A 109 -6.07 -0.10 -0.05
CA ILE A 109 -6.37 1.25 0.44
C ILE A 109 -6.79 1.24 1.91
N GLY A 110 -7.65 0.30 2.30
CA GLY A 110 -8.04 0.09 3.70
C GLY A 110 -6.84 -0.30 4.57
N GLY A 111 -5.97 -1.17 4.07
CA GLY A 111 -4.75 -1.59 4.76
C GLY A 111 -3.78 -0.45 5.00
N LEU A 112 -3.52 0.39 3.99
CA LEU A 112 -2.67 1.56 4.16
C LEU A 112 -3.25 2.55 5.18
N ALA A 113 -4.57 2.74 5.20
CA ALA A 113 -5.24 3.53 6.24
C ALA A 113 -5.08 2.90 7.64
N VAL A 114 -5.18 1.57 7.79
CA VAL A 114 -4.95 0.88 9.06
C VAL A 114 -3.49 0.99 9.50
N PHE A 115 -2.54 0.57 8.67
CA PHE A 115 -1.10 0.59 8.99
C PHE A 115 -0.59 1.99 9.31
N SER A 116 -1.18 3.04 8.75
CA SER A 116 -0.83 4.43 9.08
C SER A 116 -1.14 4.87 10.52
N LYS A 117 -1.95 4.09 11.26
CA LYS A 117 -2.27 4.32 12.68
C LYS A 117 -1.51 3.39 13.63
N LEU A 118 -0.80 2.40 13.08
CA LEU A 118 -0.08 1.41 13.86
C LEU A 118 1.35 1.87 14.16
N THR A 119 1.88 1.42 15.29
CA THR A 119 3.28 1.59 15.64
C THR A 119 4.12 0.45 15.08
N ASP A 120 5.44 0.62 15.05
CA ASP A 120 6.38 -0.39 14.56
C ASP A 120 6.34 -1.72 15.34
N LYS A 121 5.64 -1.77 16.48
CA LYS A 121 5.49 -2.96 17.34
C LYS A 121 4.14 -3.66 17.15
N ASP A 122 3.16 -2.97 16.60
CA ASP A 122 1.83 -3.53 16.38
C ASP A 122 1.85 -4.43 15.14
N ARG A 123 0.93 -5.38 15.11
CA ARG A 123 0.69 -6.24 13.94
C ARG A 123 -0.79 -6.20 13.62
N ALA A 124 -1.12 -6.17 12.33
CA ALA A 124 -2.51 -6.27 11.87
C ALA A 124 -2.56 -7.25 10.71
N ILE A 125 -3.58 -8.10 10.68
CA ILE A 125 -3.79 -9.10 9.63
C ILE A 125 -5.26 -9.03 9.21
N VAL A 126 -5.54 -9.11 7.91
CA VAL A 126 -6.91 -9.19 7.40
C VAL A 126 -7.51 -10.53 7.78
N THR A 127 -8.65 -10.52 8.45
CA THR A 127 -9.39 -11.73 8.83
C THR A 127 -10.58 -11.98 7.91
N ARG A 128 -11.18 -10.90 7.38
CA ARG A 128 -12.37 -10.97 6.55
C ARG A 128 -12.51 -9.74 5.66
N ILE A 129 -13.06 -9.93 4.47
CA ILE A 129 -13.42 -8.84 3.55
C ILE A 129 -14.86 -9.04 3.13
N ASN A 130 -15.70 -8.04 3.37
CA ASN A 130 -17.05 -7.97 2.83
C ASN A 130 -17.05 -6.94 1.69
N MET A 131 -17.53 -7.33 0.51
CA MET A 131 -17.54 -6.46 -0.67
C MET A 131 -18.94 -6.40 -1.28
N GLU A 132 -19.44 -5.19 -1.48
CA GLU A 132 -20.73 -4.88 -2.06
C GLU A 132 -20.53 -4.17 -3.40
N TYR A 133 -21.22 -4.61 -4.46
CA TYR A 133 -21.09 -4.05 -5.81
C TYR A 133 -22.43 -3.47 -6.26
N PHE A 134 -22.46 -2.16 -6.48
CA PHE A 134 -23.69 -1.43 -6.82
C PHE A 134 -23.79 -1.14 -8.33
N LYS A 135 -22.64 -0.92 -9.00
CA LYS A 135 -22.57 -0.60 -10.43
C LYS A 135 -21.37 -1.29 -11.07
N LYS A 136 -21.45 -1.53 -12.39
CA LYS A 136 -20.29 -2.01 -13.17
C LYS A 136 -19.20 -0.92 -13.18
N ALA A 137 -18.03 -1.24 -12.64
CA ALA A 137 -16.90 -0.31 -12.56
C ALA A 137 -16.19 -0.23 -13.92
N ARG A 138 -16.08 0.98 -14.48
CA ARG A 138 -15.40 1.28 -15.75
C ARG A 138 -14.62 2.59 -15.62
N GLY A 139 -13.62 2.78 -16.47
CA GLY A 139 -12.78 3.97 -16.49
C GLY A 139 -11.87 4.09 -15.28
N LEU A 140 -11.75 5.31 -14.74
CA LEU A 140 -10.98 5.57 -13.54
C LEU A 140 -11.83 5.37 -12.28
N ILE A 141 -11.38 4.50 -11.37
CA ILE A 141 -12.02 4.29 -10.07
C ILE A 141 -11.16 4.91 -8.99
N THR A 142 -11.77 5.71 -8.13
CA THR A 142 -11.14 6.29 -6.94
C THR A 142 -11.60 5.53 -5.71
N ALA A 143 -10.67 5.06 -4.90
CA ALA A 143 -10.96 4.47 -3.60
C ALA A 143 -10.52 5.42 -2.49
N THR A 144 -11.31 5.49 -1.43
CA THR A 144 -10.99 6.28 -0.23
C THR A 144 -11.34 5.49 1.01
N SER A 145 -10.47 5.54 2.01
CA SER A 145 -10.71 4.96 3.31
C SER A 145 -10.27 5.92 4.42
N GLN A 146 -11.07 5.96 5.48
CA GLN A 146 -10.76 6.65 6.71
C GLN A 146 -10.88 5.65 7.85
N PHE A 147 -9.81 5.52 8.62
CA PHE A 147 -9.70 4.56 9.70
C PHE A 147 -9.40 5.27 11.02
N ASN A 148 -10.16 4.92 12.05
CA ASN A 148 -9.93 5.34 13.42
C ASN A 148 -9.66 4.10 14.28
N LEU A 149 -8.46 4.03 14.84
CA LEU A 149 -8.04 2.91 15.68
C LEU A 149 -8.83 2.86 16.99
N GLY A 150 -9.09 4.03 17.59
CA GLY A 150 -9.51 4.16 18.98
C GLY A 150 -8.43 3.66 19.95
N GLU A 151 -8.80 3.51 21.22
CA GLU A 151 -7.96 2.82 22.21
C GLU A 151 -8.04 1.31 21.98
N ILE A 152 -6.89 0.64 21.97
CA ILE A 152 -6.80 -0.81 21.83
C ILE A 152 -5.80 -1.39 22.84
N SER A 153 -6.14 -2.55 23.38
CA SER A 153 -5.26 -3.32 24.27
C SER A 153 -5.29 -4.80 23.92
N GLY A 154 -4.13 -5.39 23.66
CA GLY A 154 -4.04 -6.79 23.26
C GLY A 154 -4.52 -7.00 21.82
N GLN A 155 -5.20 -8.13 21.58
CA GLN A 155 -5.72 -8.49 20.27
C GLN A 155 -7.18 -8.03 20.14
N THR A 156 -7.48 -7.29 19.07
CA THR A 156 -8.83 -6.76 18.81
C THR A 156 -9.09 -6.76 17.31
N GLU A 157 -10.30 -7.14 16.90
CA GLU A 157 -10.75 -6.98 15.52
C GLU A 157 -11.28 -5.56 15.30
N LYS A 158 -10.85 -4.91 14.22
CA LYS A 158 -11.31 -3.58 13.80
C LYS A 158 -11.73 -3.63 12.35
N GLU A 159 -12.83 -2.97 12.03
CA GLU A 159 -13.29 -2.81 10.65
C GLU A 159 -12.77 -1.52 10.04
N CYS A 160 -12.56 -1.56 8.72
CA CYS A 160 -12.09 -0.46 7.91
C CYS A 160 -12.93 -0.39 6.65
N GLU A 161 -13.70 0.69 6.51
CA GLU A 161 -14.56 0.92 5.35
C GLU A 161 -13.78 1.55 4.20
N VAL A 162 -14.05 1.09 2.98
CA VAL A 162 -13.46 1.64 1.75
C VAL A 162 -14.55 1.87 0.71
N ILE A 163 -14.66 3.11 0.24
CA ILE A 163 -15.67 3.51 -0.75
C ILE A 163 -14.99 3.66 -2.11
N LEU A 164 -15.52 2.98 -3.14
CA LEU A 164 -15.03 3.05 -4.51
C LEU A 164 -16.02 3.86 -5.35
N LYS A 165 -15.53 4.93 -5.97
CA LYS A 165 -16.30 5.83 -6.82
C LYS A 165 -15.76 5.90 -8.24
N ASN A 166 -16.64 6.06 -9.23
CA ASN A 166 -16.23 6.36 -10.61
C ASN A 166 -15.96 7.88 -10.79
N GLU A 167 -15.66 8.28 -12.03
CA GLU A 167 -15.43 9.69 -12.39
C GLU A 167 -16.68 10.58 -12.22
N ALA A 168 -17.87 10.00 -12.28
CA ALA A 168 -19.13 10.69 -12.00
C ALA A 168 -19.46 10.78 -10.49
N LEU A 169 -18.52 10.36 -9.61
CA LEU A 169 -18.66 10.30 -8.16
C LEU A 169 -19.74 9.33 -7.66
N ASP A 170 -20.25 8.46 -8.52
CA ASP A 170 -21.13 7.37 -8.12
C ASP A 170 -20.36 6.30 -7.37
N THR A 171 -20.90 5.83 -6.25
CA THR A 171 -20.40 4.64 -5.57
C THR A 171 -20.64 3.41 -6.44
N VAL A 172 -19.57 2.80 -6.94
CA VAL A 172 -19.63 1.57 -7.74
C VAL A 172 -19.53 0.32 -6.88
N ALA A 173 -18.78 0.42 -5.77
CA ALA A 173 -18.62 -0.66 -4.81
C ALA A 173 -18.22 -0.11 -3.43
N LYS A 174 -18.42 -0.92 -2.40
CA LYS A 174 -18.02 -0.65 -1.02
C LYS A 174 -17.39 -1.90 -0.43
N ALA A 175 -16.26 -1.75 0.25
CA ALA A 175 -15.64 -2.81 1.02
C ALA A 175 -15.68 -2.49 2.51
N THR A 176 -15.86 -3.52 3.33
CA THR A 176 -15.57 -3.49 4.76
C THR A 176 -14.52 -4.55 5.04
N VAL A 177 -13.33 -4.13 5.41
CA VAL A 177 -12.17 -5.01 5.66
C VAL A 177 -11.98 -5.13 7.17
N PHE A 178 -11.90 -6.36 7.67
CA PHE A 178 -11.73 -6.65 9.09
C PHE A 178 -10.28 -7.02 9.37
N TRP A 179 -9.71 -6.38 10.37
CA TRP A 179 -8.31 -6.47 10.74
C TRP A 179 -8.19 -6.96 12.17
N SER A 180 -7.56 -8.10 12.39
CA SER A 180 -7.10 -8.52 13.72
C SER A 180 -5.83 -7.76 14.05
N ILE A 181 -5.94 -6.76 14.92
CA ILE A 181 -4.83 -5.92 15.37
C ILE A 181 -4.36 -6.42 16.73
N ASN A 182 -3.08 -6.78 16.82
CA ASN A 182 -2.40 -7.10 18.07
C ASN A 182 -1.50 -5.93 18.46
N SER A 183 -1.88 -5.19 19.50
CA SER A 183 -1.06 -4.11 20.03
C SER A 183 -0.31 -4.53 21.28
N LYS A 184 1.02 -4.40 21.21
CA LYS A 184 1.91 -4.57 22.36
C LYS A 184 2.01 -3.22 23.08
N ILE A 185 1.05 -2.94 23.95
CA ILE A 185 1.08 -1.76 24.82
C ILE A 185 2.42 -1.67 25.54
N LYS A 186 3.03 -0.48 25.54
CA LYS A 186 4.05 -0.11 26.52
C LYS A 186 3.37 -0.03 27.89
N ILE A 187 3.40 -1.10 28.66
CA ILE A 187 3.26 -0.96 30.10
C ILE A 187 4.58 -0.33 30.55
N ASN A 188 4.54 0.93 31.02
CA ASN A 188 5.67 1.53 31.73
C ASN A 188 5.82 0.80 33.07
N ILE A 189 6.39 -0.39 33.06
CA ILE A 189 6.97 -1.02 34.23
C ILE A 189 8.46 -1.21 33.94
N LEU A 190 9.25 -0.78 34.90
CA LEU A 190 10.70 -0.69 34.93
C LEU A 190 11.42 -1.85 34.23
N GLY A 191 12.34 -1.45 33.34
CA GLY A 191 13.61 -2.12 33.05
C GLY A 191 13.64 -3.64 33.03
N THR A 192 13.50 -4.23 31.84
CA THR A 192 14.36 -5.35 31.42
C THR A 192 14.71 -5.20 29.94
N ARG A 193 16.00 -5.38 29.68
CA ARG A 193 16.64 -5.46 28.36
C ARG A 193 16.45 -6.90 27.86
N GLU A 194 16.48 -7.06 26.53
CA GLU A 194 16.41 -8.30 25.71
C GLU A 194 15.09 -8.42 24.92
N GLU A 195 15.05 -8.76 23.63
CA GLU A 195 16.01 -9.46 22.79
C GLU A 195 15.89 -8.96 21.34
N LYS A 196 17.03 -8.81 20.67
CA LYS A 196 17.14 -8.31 19.30
C LYS A 196 17.16 -9.53 18.37
N LEU A 197 16.00 -9.97 17.88
CA LEU A 197 15.93 -11.00 16.84
C LEU A 197 15.40 -10.43 15.53
N SER A 198 16.25 -10.63 14.52
CA SER A 198 16.10 -10.25 13.12
C SER A 198 14.85 -10.85 12.49
N SER A 199 13.94 -9.99 12.03
CA SER A 199 12.89 -10.38 11.09
C SER A 199 12.61 -9.19 10.17
N ILE A 200 13.44 -9.06 9.13
CA ILE A 200 13.44 -7.93 8.19
C ILE A 200 13.02 -8.35 6.77
N PHE A 201 12.50 -9.58 6.55
CA PHE A 201 12.15 -10.02 5.19
C PHE A 201 10.77 -10.65 4.99
N LEU A 202 9.95 -10.77 6.04
CA LEU A 202 8.68 -11.53 5.98
C LEU A 202 7.40 -10.67 5.94
N PHE A 203 7.48 -9.34 6.11
CA PHE A 203 6.31 -8.52 6.45
C PHE A 203 5.38 -8.14 5.29
N TYR A 204 5.53 -8.75 4.11
CA TYR A 204 4.57 -8.62 3.02
C TYR A 204 4.38 -9.95 2.28
N CYS A 205 5.35 -10.87 2.36
CA CYS A 205 5.21 -12.25 1.88
C CYS A 205 4.44 -13.17 2.85
N GLU A 206 4.44 -12.94 4.17
CA GLU A 206 3.63 -13.74 5.11
C GLU A 206 2.16 -13.30 5.20
N PHE A 207 1.74 -12.28 4.46
CA PHE A 207 0.37 -11.75 4.52
C PHE A 207 -0.65 -12.57 3.70
N LEU A 208 -0.22 -13.64 3.04
CA LEU A 208 -1.04 -14.44 2.13
C LEU A 208 -1.21 -15.91 2.56
N ILE A 209 -0.84 -16.27 3.80
CA ILE A 209 -1.12 -17.57 4.42
C ILE A 209 -1.51 -17.39 5.88
#